data_AF-A0A1Q6KDU6-F1
#
_entry.id   AF-A0A1Q6KDU6-F1
#
_cell.length_a   1.000
_cell.length_b   1.000
_cell.length_c   1.000
_cell.angle_alpha   90.00
_cell.angle_beta   90.00
_cell.angle_gamma   90.00
#
_symmetry.space_group_name_H-M   'P 1'
#
loop_
_entity.id
_entity.type
_entity.pdbx_description
1 polymer ?
#
loop_
_entity_poly.entity_id
_entity_poly.type
_entity_poly.pdbx_seq_one_letter_code
_entity_poly.pdbx_strand_id
1 'polypeptide(L)'
;MEYEKIDEEARYLKACENVKKIVNAIKNIKMKYYTNFAKISSEDKKVYEQLNKNLEKISQENDLENLKVVLMQEVSDKYDNKELKEEPRDPNLIDSRLLACYGSIDVQQKALSMGKIGQARKCQKILEEYLDEIGSDTYREIVKKYKREKFAELVMERVAIQEKNDAYMGLVERCFELKNAKERETMKSKIAQEEKKKEILFTNDVEIAKEVSMEL
;
A
#
# COMPACT_ATOMS: atom_id res chain seq x y z
N MET A 1 9.31 -26.39 18.35
CA MET A 1 9.38 -25.22 19.25
C MET A 1 9.82 -23.93 18.55
N GLU A 2 11.03 -23.76 18.00
CA GLU A 2 11.36 -22.50 17.28
C GLU A 2 10.61 -22.35 15.95
N TYR A 3 10.48 -23.44 15.18
CA TYR A 3 9.74 -23.43 13.91
C TYR A 3 8.23 -23.12 14.05
N GLU A 4 7.59 -23.54 15.16
CA GLU A 4 6.15 -23.27 15.42
C GLU A 4 5.90 -21.79 15.76
N LYS A 5 6.82 -21.16 16.50
CA LYS A 5 6.73 -19.72 16.81
C LYS A 5 6.85 -18.83 15.57
N ILE A 6 7.72 -19.20 14.63
CA ILE A 6 7.89 -18.48 13.36
C ILE A 6 6.61 -18.60 12.50
N ASP A 7 5.96 -19.76 12.51
CA ASP A 7 4.74 -19.99 11.71
C ASP A 7 3.51 -19.27 12.32
N GLU A 8 3.42 -19.19 13.66
CA GLU A 8 2.39 -18.40 14.35
C GLU A 8 2.55 -16.89 14.11
N GLU A 9 3.77 -16.37 14.18
CA GLU A 9 4.06 -14.96 13.94
C GLU A 9 3.79 -14.55 12.49
N ALA A 10 4.13 -15.42 11.53
CA ALA A 10 3.81 -15.21 10.12
C ALA A 10 2.28 -15.18 9.86
N ARG A 11 1.51 -16.04 10.53
CA ARG A 11 0.04 -16.04 10.46
C ARG A 11 -0.55 -14.76 11.03
N TYR A 12 -0.06 -14.31 12.17
CA TYR A 12 -0.50 -13.07 12.81
C TYR A 12 -0.23 -11.83 11.93
N LEU A 13 0.96 -11.71 11.36
CA LEU A 13 1.29 -10.62 10.43
C LEU A 13 0.40 -10.62 9.19
N LYS A 14 0.12 -11.81 8.63
CA LYS A 14 -0.79 -11.96 7.50
C LYS A 14 -2.23 -11.55 7.86
N ALA A 15 -2.70 -11.86 9.07
CA ALA A 15 -4.00 -11.43 9.56
C ALA A 15 -4.06 -9.89 9.69
N CYS A 16 -3.00 -9.26 10.22
CA CYS A 16 -2.88 -7.79 10.28
C CYS A 16 -2.96 -7.14 8.89
N GLU A 17 -2.27 -7.69 7.89
CA GLU A 17 -2.35 -7.17 6.51
C GLU A 17 -3.76 -7.29 5.92
N ASN A 18 -4.43 -8.41 6.17
CA ASN A 18 -5.79 -8.63 5.68
C ASN A 18 -6.78 -7.64 6.29
N VAL A 19 -6.68 -7.38 7.60
CA VAL A 19 -7.45 -6.34 8.30
C VAL A 19 -7.25 -4.98 7.62
N LYS A 20 -6.00 -4.58 7.37
CA LYS A 20 -5.68 -3.31 6.70
C LYS A 20 -6.27 -3.21 5.29
N LYS A 21 -6.18 -4.29 4.49
CA LYS A 21 -6.75 -4.33 3.13
C LYS A 21 -8.27 -4.19 3.14
N ILE A 22 -8.95 -4.85 4.08
CA ILE A 22 -10.40 -4.77 4.23
C ILE A 22 -10.83 -3.36 4.63
N VAL A 23 -10.18 -2.74 5.62
CA VAL A 23 -10.50 -1.36 6.01
C VAL A 23 -10.28 -0.39 4.84
N ASN A 24 -9.22 -0.56 4.04
CA ASN A 24 -9.00 0.30 2.89
C ASN A 24 -10.09 0.15 1.81
N ALA A 25 -10.62 -1.07 1.62
CA ALA A 25 -11.76 -1.30 0.74
C ALA A 25 -13.04 -0.62 1.26
N ILE A 26 -13.32 -0.74 2.57
CA ILE A 26 -14.42 -0.04 3.26
C ILE A 26 -14.28 1.47 3.08
N LYS A 27 -13.08 2.02 3.29
CA LYS A 27 -12.74 3.42 3.06
C LYS A 27 -13.08 3.87 1.64
N ASN A 28 -12.71 3.09 0.62
CA ASN A 28 -13.00 3.43 -0.78
C ASN A 28 -14.50 3.44 -1.08
N ILE A 29 -15.27 2.51 -0.51
CA ILE A 29 -16.73 2.49 -0.65
C ILE A 29 -17.33 3.73 0.04
N LYS A 30 -16.93 4.02 1.28
CA LYS A 30 -17.39 5.24 1.97
C LYS A 30 -17.00 6.51 1.22
N MET A 31 -15.81 6.58 0.66
CA MET A 31 -15.37 7.71 -0.17
C MET A 31 -16.24 7.89 -1.42
N LYS A 32 -16.61 6.79 -2.11
CA LYS A 32 -17.49 6.83 -3.28
C LYS A 32 -18.88 7.40 -2.94
N TYR A 33 -19.38 7.15 -1.73
CA TYR A 33 -20.69 7.58 -1.26
C TYR A 33 -20.65 8.66 -0.17
N TYR A 34 -19.53 9.38 -0.05
CA TYR A 34 -19.26 10.29 1.06
C TYR A 34 -20.32 11.40 1.21
N THR A 35 -20.92 11.85 0.10
CA THR A 35 -21.99 12.87 0.11
C THR A 35 -23.31 12.36 0.68
N ASN A 36 -23.60 11.07 0.54
CA ASN A 36 -24.80 10.43 1.10
C ASN A 36 -24.64 8.90 1.09
N PHE A 37 -24.10 8.34 2.19
CA PHE A 37 -23.92 6.89 2.32
C PHE A 37 -25.25 6.13 2.30
N ALA A 38 -26.37 6.78 2.60
CA ALA A 38 -27.69 6.17 2.50
C ALA A 38 -28.11 5.88 1.03
N LYS A 39 -27.44 6.47 0.04
CA LYS A 39 -27.62 6.19 -1.40
C LYS A 39 -26.62 5.16 -1.96
N ILE A 40 -25.96 4.38 -1.10
CA ILE A 40 -25.10 3.28 -1.53
C ILE A 40 -25.85 2.31 -2.45
N SER A 41 -25.21 1.82 -3.52
CA SER A 41 -25.86 0.86 -4.43
C SER A 41 -26.10 -0.47 -3.73
N SER A 42 -27.04 -1.27 -4.25
CA SER A 42 -27.32 -2.62 -3.72
C SER A 42 -26.10 -3.54 -3.75
N GLU A 43 -25.27 -3.41 -4.79
CA GLU A 43 -24.03 -4.18 -4.95
C GLU A 43 -23.00 -3.76 -3.92
N ASP A 44 -22.71 -2.46 -3.82
CA ASP A 44 -21.71 -1.93 -2.91
C ASP A 44 -22.13 -2.09 -1.44
N LYS A 45 -23.43 -2.06 -1.15
CA LYS A 45 -23.96 -2.38 0.19
C LYS A 45 -23.68 -3.82 0.58
N LYS A 46 -23.93 -4.78 -0.31
CA LYS A 46 -23.60 -6.20 -0.07
C LYS A 46 -22.10 -6.40 0.13
N VAL A 47 -21.28 -5.75 -0.69
CA VAL A 47 -19.81 -5.80 -0.55
C VAL A 47 -19.36 -5.22 0.79
N TYR A 48 -19.90 -4.06 1.19
CA TYR A 48 -19.60 -3.43 2.47
C TYR A 48 -19.97 -4.32 3.67
N GLU A 49 -21.18 -4.88 3.68
CA GLU A 49 -21.63 -5.79 4.74
C GLU A 49 -20.76 -7.04 4.82
N GLN A 50 -20.37 -7.62 3.67
CA GLN A 50 -19.49 -8.78 3.64
C GLN A 50 -18.07 -8.44 4.14
N LEU A 51 -17.54 -7.29 3.76
CA LEU A 51 -16.24 -6.81 4.24
C LEU A 51 -16.25 -6.60 5.76
N ASN A 52 -17.31 -6.01 6.31
CA ASN A 52 -17.46 -5.86 7.76
C ASN A 52 -17.52 -7.20 8.48
N LYS A 53 -18.27 -8.18 7.97
CA LYS A 53 -18.31 -9.54 8.55
C LYS A 53 -16.94 -10.22 8.53
N ASN A 54 -16.21 -10.10 7.42
CA ASN A 54 -14.88 -10.67 7.28
C ASN A 54 -13.87 -9.99 8.21
N LEU A 55 -13.96 -8.67 8.35
CA LEU A 55 -13.14 -7.89 9.28
C LEU A 55 -13.35 -8.35 10.71
N GLU A 56 -14.61 -8.50 11.12
CA GLU A 56 -14.99 -8.95 12.46
C GLU A 56 -14.44 -10.35 12.75
N LYS A 57 -14.63 -11.28 11.81
CA LYS A 57 -14.16 -12.66 11.94
C LYS A 57 -12.64 -12.74 12.07
N ILE A 58 -11.88 -12.10 11.19
CA ILE A 58 -10.41 -12.11 11.23
C ILE A 58 -9.92 -11.43 12.51
N SER A 59 -10.58 -10.36 12.94
CA SER A 59 -10.25 -9.64 14.16
C SER A 59 -10.38 -10.53 15.40
N GLN A 60 -11.50 -11.25 15.53
CA GLN A 60 -11.75 -12.15 16.64
C GLN A 60 -10.87 -13.40 16.61
N GLU A 61 -10.64 -14.00 15.43
CA GLU A 61 -9.81 -15.21 15.29
C GLU A 61 -8.32 -14.97 15.58
N ASN A 62 -7.85 -13.72 15.54
CA ASN A 62 -6.43 -13.37 15.66
C ASN A 62 -6.14 -12.29 16.74
N ASP A 63 -7.10 -12.02 17.64
CA ASP A 63 -6.98 -11.01 18.71
C ASP A 63 -6.61 -9.57 18.21
N LEU A 64 -7.12 -9.16 17.05
CA LEU A 64 -6.82 -7.86 16.41
C LEU A 64 -7.86 -6.76 16.70
N GLU A 65 -8.65 -6.90 17.77
CA GLU A 65 -9.79 -6.02 18.07
C GLU A 65 -9.39 -4.54 18.18
N ASN A 66 -8.30 -4.25 18.88
CA ASN A 66 -7.79 -2.88 19.00
C ASN A 66 -7.39 -2.29 17.64
N LEU A 67 -6.75 -3.09 16.78
CA LEU A 67 -6.35 -2.65 15.43
C LEU A 67 -7.59 -2.34 14.58
N LYS A 68 -8.60 -3.22 14.63
CA LYS A 68 -9.89 -3.00 13.97
C LYS A 68 -10.54 -1.70 14.42
N VAL A 69 -10.68 -1.49 15.73
CA VAL A 69 -11.34 -0.31 16.32
C VAL A 69 -10.64 0.97 15.90
N VAL A 70 -9.31 1.06 16.04
CA VAL A 70 -8.54 2.25 15.67
C VAL A 70 -8.73 2.59 14.19
N LEU A 71 -8.63 1.59 13.31
CA LEU A 71 -8.75 1.78 11.87
C LEU A 71 -10.17 2.17 11.45
N MET A 72 -11.20 1.56 12.04
CA MET A 72 -12.60 1.90 11.73
C MET A 72 -13.02 3.25 12.31
N GLN A 73 -12.46 3.65 13.45
CA GLN A 73 -12.66 4.99 14.01
C GLN A 73 -12.06 6.05 13.07
N GLU A 74 -10.85 5.83 12.54
CA GLU A 74 -10.24 6.76 11.59
C GLU A 74 -11.09 6.94 10.32
N VAL A 75 -11.68 5.86 9.83
CA VAL A 75 -12.61 5.91 8.69
C VAL A 75 -13.88 6.68 9.09
N SER A 76 -14.48 6.39 10.24
CA SER A 76 -15.72 7.04 10.66
C SER A 76 -15.51 8.54 10.93
N ASP A 77 -14.41 8.92 11.56
CA ASP A 77 -14.07 10.32 11.81
C ASP A 77 -13.89 11.13 10.53
N LYS A 78 -13.39 10.49 9.47
CA LYS A 78 -13.17 11.12 8.16
C LYS A 78 -14.42 11.16 7.28
N TYR A 79 -15.27 10.14 7.38
CA TYR A 79 -16.33 9.90 6.40
C TYR A 79 -17.75 10.00 6.95
N ASP A 80 -17.94 9.88 8.27
CA ASP A 80 -19.26 9.92 8.90
C ASP A 80 -19.52 11.24 9.65
N ASN A 81 -18.45 11.95 10.06
CA ASN A 81 -18.57 13.20 10.84
C ASN A 81 -18.69 14.46 9.98
N LYS A 82 -19.85 14.66 9.34
CA LYS A 82 -20.44 16.01 9.14
C LYS A 82 -21.96 15.88 9.07
N GLU A 83 -22.61 15.84 10.23
CA GLU A 83 -23.90 16.51 10.36
C GLU A 83 -23.67 17.97 9.92
N LEU A 84 -24.19 18.29 8.75
CA LEU A 84 -24.22 19.64 8.18
C LEU A 84 -24.94 20.54 9.18
N LYS A 85 -24.19 21.33 9.97
CA LYS A 85 -24.80 22.44 10.71
C LYS A 85 -25.33 23.43 9.69
N GLU A 86 -26.66 23.52 9.66
CA GLU A 86 -27.43 24.40 8.80
C GLU A 86 -27.07 25.87 9.03
N GLU A 87 -26.73 26.59 7.97
CA GLU A 87 -27.07 28.01 7.83
C GLU A 87 -27.71 28.23 6.45
N PRO A 88 -28.71 29.12 6.34
CA PRO A 88 -29.62 29.17 5.22
C PRO A 88 -29.02 29.96 4.04
N ARG A 89 -28.46 29.23 3.08
CA ARG A 89 -28.38 29.62 1.65
C ARG A 89 -28.70 28.38 0.84
N ASP A 90 -29.37 28.55 -0.31
CA ASP A 90 -29.82 27.45 -1.18
C ASP A 90 -28.75 26.32 -1.28
N PRO A 91 -28.92 25.23 -0.49
CA PRO A 91 -27.85 24.27 -0.24
C PRO A 91 -27.36 23.59 -1.52
N ASN A 92 -28.27 23.42 -2.49
CA ASN A 92 -28.00 22.73 -3.75
C ASN A 92 -26.98 23.48 -4.62
N LEU A 93 -26.95 24.82 -4.58
CA LEU A 93 -26.07 25.62 -5.42
C LEU A 93 -24.65 25.71 -4.85
N ILE A 94 -24.53 25.71 -3.52
CA ILE A 94 -23.24 25.73 -2.83
C ILE A 94 -22.61 24.33 -2.82
N ASP A 95 -23.40 23.28 -2.58
CA ASP A 95 -22.92 21.90 -2.61
C ASP A 95 -22.39 21.49 -3.99
N SER A 96 -23.06 21.91 -5.07
CA SER A 96 -22.60 21.63 -6.44
C SER A 96 -21.27 22.33 -6.78
N ARG A 97 -21.08 23.58 -6.36
CA ARG A 97 -19.81 24.31 -6.54
C ARG A 97 -18.68 23.76 -5.67
N LEU A 98 -18.99 23.38 -4.43
CA LEU A 98 -18.03 22.73 -3.55
C LEU A 98 -17.58 21.37 -4.13
N LEU A 99 -18.52 20.61 -4.70
CA LEU A 99 -18.22 19.35 -5.38
C LEU A 99 -17.34 19.58 -6.61
N ALA A 100 -17.59 20.63 -7.40
CA ALA A 100 -16.74 21.01 -8.53
C ALA A 100 -15.31 21.40 -8.09
N CYS A 101 -15.16 22.04 -6.92
CA CYS A 101 -13.85 22.30 -6.32
C CYS A 101 -13.12 20.99 -5.98
N TYR A 102 -13.79 20.03 -5.33
CA TYR A 102 -13.19 18.73 -5.01
C TYR A 102 -12.80 17.94 -6.27
N GLY A 103 -13.68 17.90 -7.27
CA GLY A 103 -13.37 17.25 -8.55
C GLY A 103 -12.16 17.88 -9.25
N SER A 104 -12.05 19.22 -9.22
CA SER A 104 -10.89 19.93 -9.79
C SER A 104 -9.59 19.60 -9.06
N ILE A 105 -9.64 19.47 -7.74
CA ILE A 105 -8.49 19.07 -6.90
C ILE A 105 -8.06 17.62 -7.20
N ASP A 106 -9.00 16.70 -7.33
CA ASP A 106 -8.69 15.28 -7.61
C ASP A 106 -8.07 15.10 -9.00
N VAL A 107 -8.63 15.77 -10.01
CA VAL A 107 -8.06 15.76 -11.37
C VAL A 107 -6.68 16.43 -11.39
N GLN A 108 -6.49 17.51 -10.61
CA GLN A 108 -5.20 18.16 -10.47
C GLN A 108 -4.17 17.22 -9.84
N GLN A 109 -4.51 16.54 -8.75
CA GLN A 109 -3.65 15.57 -8.06
C GLN A 109 -3.26 14.42 -9.00
N LYS A 110 -4.23 13.84 -9.72
CA LYS A 110 -3.99 12.78 -10.70
C LYS A 110 -3.11 13.24 -11.88
N ALA A 111 -3.31 14.47 -12.36
CA ALA A 111 -2.45 15.03 -13.40
C ALA A 111 -1.00 15.15 -12.91
N LEU A 112 -0.79 15.54 -11.65
CA LEU A 112 0.54 15.67 -11.05
C LEU A 112 1.22 14.32 -10.77
N SER A 113 0.48 13.28 -10.39
CA SER A 113 1.04 11.94 -10.23
C SER A 113 1.51 11.36 -11.57
N MET A 114 0.83 11.71 -12.66
CA MET A 114 1.20 11.35 -14.03
C MET A 114 2.23 12.31 -14.67
N GLY A 115 2.73 13.32 -13.95
CA GLY A 115 3.70 14.29 -14.47
C GLY A 115 3.15 15.32 -15.47
N LYS A 116 1.83 15.42 -15.64
CA LYS A 116 1.16 16.32 -16.60
C LYS A 116 0.96 17.73 -16.03
N ILE A 117 2.06 18.47 -15.86
CA ILE A 117 2.09 19.80 -15.22
C ILE A 117 1.17 20.81 -15.93
N GLY A 118 1.11 20.79 -17.26
CA GLY A 118 0.26 21.71 -18.03
C GLY A 118 -1.24 21.52 -17.76
N GLN A 119 -1.69 20.27 -17.58
CA GLN A 119 -3.07 19.98 -17.21
C GLN A 119 -3.36 20.34 -15.75
N ALA A 120 -2.44 20.04 -14.84
CA ALA A 120 -2.56 20.43 -13.44
C ALA A 120 -2.68 21.95 -13.25
N ARG A 121 -1.97 22.75 -14.05
CA ARG A 121 -2.11 24.23 -14.05
C ARG A 121 -3.49 24.69 -14.54
N LYS A 122 -4.08 24.00 -15.51
CA LYS A 122 -5.45 24.33 -15.98
C LYS A 122 -6.47 24.02 -14.89
N CYS A 123 -6.37 22.86 -14.24
CA CYS A 123 -7.23 22.49 -13.12
C CYS A 123 -7.09 23.48 -11.94
N GLN A 124 -5.89 24.01 -11.69
CA GLN A 124 -5.68 25.05 -10.68
C GLN A 124 -6.48 26.32 -10.96
N LYS A 125 -6.49 26.79 -12.21
CA LYS A 125 -7.24 27.99 -12.60
C LYS A 125 -8.75 27.80 -12.47
N ILE A 126 -9.25 26.64 -12.92
CA ILE A 126 -10.66 26.27 -12.79
C ILE A 126 -11.07 26.20 -11.31
N LEU A 127 -10.21 25.67 -10.44
CA LEU A 127 -10.44 25.65 -9.00
C LEU A 127 -10.52 27.06 -8.40
N GLU A 128 -9.69 27.99 -8.85
CA GLU A 128 -9.72 29.40 -8.41
C GLU A 128 -11.03 30.08 -8.82
N GLU A 129 -11.50 29.86 -10.06
CA GLU A 129 -12.79 30.35 -10.54
C GLU A 129 -13.96 29.86 -9.66
N TYR A 130 -14.01 28.55 -9.35
CA TYR A 130 -15.04 28.02 -8.46
C TYR A 130 -14.96 28.56 -7.02
N LEU A 131 -13.75 28.79 -6.50
CA LEU A 131 -13.56 29.36 -5.16
C LEU A 131 -13.98 30.83 -5.07
N ASP A 132 -13.82 31.58 -6.16
CA ASP A 132 -14.26 32.97 -6.24
C ASP A 132 -15.79 33.05 -6.41
N GLU A 133 -16.39 32.13 -7.15
CA GLU A 133 -17.85 32.01 -7.28
C GLU A 133 -18.56 31.63 -5.97
N ILE A 134 -17.94 30.83 -5.10
CA ILE A 134 -18.51 30.45 -3.80
C ILE A 134 -18.55 31.66 -2.83
N GLY A 135 -17.54 32.55 -2.90
CA GLY A 135 -17.52 33.80 -2.14
C GLY A 135 -17.61 33.68 -0.61
N SER A 136 -17.36 32.49 -0.04
CA SER A 136 -17.43 32.21 1.39
C SER A 136 -16.09 31.72 1.92
N ASP A 137 -15.61 32.38 2.97
CA ASP A 137 -14.33 32.07 3.60
C ASP A 137 -14.33 30.69 4.27
N THR A 138 -15.45 30.28 4.86
CA THR A 138 -15.63 28.97 5.49
C THR A 138 -15.46 27.83 4.48
N TYR A 139 -16.10 27.93 3.31
CA TYR A 139 -15.93 26.94 2.24
C TYR A 139 -14.53 26.97 1.64
N ARG A 140 -13.94 28.16 1.50
CA ARG A 140 -12.56 28.33 1.04
C ARG A 140 -11.57 27.62 1.96
N GLU A 141 -11.77 27.66 3.28
CA GLU A 141 -10.97 26.90 4.24
C GLU A 141 -11.15 25.39 4.11
N ILE A 142 -12.40 24.92 3.95
CA ILE A 142 -12.69 23.50 3.74
C ILE A 142 -11.99 22.97 2.48
N VAL A 143 -12.08 23.69 1.36
CA VAL A 143 -11.42 23.32 0.10
C VAL A 143 -9.90 23.36 0.23
N LYS A 144 -9.34 24.36 0.92
CA LYS A 144 -7.90 24.43 1.20
C LYS A 144 -7.43 23.24 2.03
N LYS A 145 -8.19 22.82 3.04
CA LYS A 145 -7.87 21.66 3.88
C LYS A 145 -7.86 20.38 3.04
N TYR A 146 -8.91 20.14 2.27
CA TYR A 146 -9.01 18.99 1.36
C TYR A 146 -7.83 18.94 0.37
N LYS A 147 -7.50 20.08 -0.24
CA LYS A 147 -6.35 20.19 -1.16
C LYS A 147 -5.04 19.83 -0.47
N ARG A 148 -4.78 20.35 0.74
CA ARG A 148 -3.55 20.02 1.47
C ARG A 148 -3.45 18.52 1.75
N GLU A 149 -4.54 17.90 2.18
CA GLU A 149 -4.59 16.47 2.48
C GLU A 149 -4.33 15.61 1.23
N LYS A 150 -5.02 15.89 0.11
CA LYS A 150 -4.83 15.17 -1.15
C LYS A 150 -3.41 15.25 -1.71
N PHE A 151 -2.77 16.41 -1.53
CA PHE A 151 -1.41 16.62 -2.02
C PHE A 151 -0.38 16.03 -1.07
N ALA A 152 -0.65 15.99 0.24
CA ALA A 152 0.19 15.27 1.19
C ALA A 152 0.25 13.76 0.87
N GLU A 153 -0.87 13.14 0.48
CA GLU A 153 -0.89 11.75 0.00
C GLU A 153 0.07 11.53 -1.19
N LEU A 154 0.04 12.44 -2.17
CA LEU A 154 0.92 12.38 -3.35
C LEU A 154 2.40 12.57 -3.00
N VAL A 155 2.72 13.41 -2.02
CA VAL A 155 4.10 13.57 -1.53
C VAL A 155 4.58 12.30 -0.83
N MET A 156 3.77 11.72 0.07
CA MET A 156 4.13 10.48 0.76
C MET A 156 4.32 9.31 -0.21
N GLU A 157 3.45 9.18 -1.21
CA GLU A 157 3.57 8.16 -2.25
C GLU A 157 4.87 8.30 -3.06
N ARG A 158 5.24 9.53 -3.43
CA ARG A 158 6.53 9.79 -4.11
C ARG A 158 7.73 9.42 -3.23
N VAL A 159 7.70 9.76 -1.94
CA VAL A 159 8.79 9.42 -1.01
C VAL A 159 8.94 7.89 -0.91
N ALA A 160 7.84 7.16 -0.74
CA ALA A 160 7.87 5.70 -0.67
C ALA A 160 8.38 5.04 -1.96
N ILE A 161 8.04 5.60 -3.13
CA ILE A 161 8.57 5.12 -4.42
C ILE A 161 10.07 5.42 -4.52
N GLN A 162 10.51 6.60 -4.10
CA GLN A 162 11.92 6.98 -4.12
C GLN A 162 12.75 6.06 -3.22
N GLU A 163 12.31 5.81 -1.99
CA GLU A 163 12.98 4.89 -1.06
C GLU A 163 13.11 3.48 -1.65
N LYS A 164 12.06 2.97 -2.32
CA LYS A 164 12.13 1.68 -3.00
C LYS A 164 13.11 1.69 -4.17
N ASN A 165 13.08 2.74 -4.99
CA ASN A 165 14.01 2.87 -6.12
C ASN A 165 15.45 2.94 -5.64
N ASP A 166 15.74 3.71 -4.58
CA ASP A 166 17.07 3.82 -4.00
C ASP A 166 17.54 2.47 -3.42
N ALA A 167 16.65 1.73 -2.75
CA ALA A 167 16.94 0.38 -2.26
C ALA A 167 17.27 -0.60 -3.41
N TYR A 168 16.49 -0.56 -4.51
CA TYR A 168 16.76 -1.38 -5.70
C TYR A 168 18.07 -0.98 -6.37
N MET A 169 18.34 0.31 -6.53
CA MET A 169 19.59 0.80 -7.09
C MET A 169 20.79 0.34 -6.25
N GLY A 170 20.72 0.43 -4.92
CA GLY A 170 21.76 -0.07 -4.04
C GLY A 170 21.94 -1.59 -4.08
N LEU A 171 20.90 -2.38 -4.40
CA LEU A 171 21.05 -3.82 -4.66
C LEU A 171 21.75 -4.09 -5.99
N VAL A 172 21.40 -3.32 -7.02
CA VAL A 172 22.02 -3.42 -8.35
C VAL A 172 23.49 -3.06 -8.27
N GLU A 173 23.84 -1.93 -7.66
CA GLU A 173 25.23 -1.48 -7.48
C GLU A 173 26.08 -2.54 -6.76
N ARG A 174 25.58 -3.08 -5.64
CA ARG A 174 26.26 -4.17 -4.92
C ARG A 174 26.43 -5.45 -5.75
N CYS A 175 25.51 -5.73 -6.67
CA CYS A 175 25.66 -6.86 -7.59
C CYS A 175 26.76 -6.65 -8.63
N PHE A 176 27.05 -5.40 -9.00
CA PHE A 176 28.07 -5.02 -9.98
C PHE A 176 29.41 -4.59 -9.35
N GLU A 177 29.51 -4.54 -8.02
CA GLU A 177 30.77 -4.33 -7.32
C GLU A 177 31.78 -5.42 -7.67
N LEU A 178 32.91 -4.99 -8.22
CA LEU A 178 34.00 -5.84 -8.72
C LEU A 178 34.60 -6.74 -7.63
N LYS A 179 34.52 -6.31 -6.37
CA LYS A 179 34.92 -7.09 -5.20
C LYS A 179 34.00 -8.31 -5.00
N ASN A 180 32.68 -8.11 -5.10
CA ASN A 180 31.68 -9.18 -4.94
C ASN A 180 31.73 -10.18 -6.12
N ALA A 181 32.07 -9.71 -7.33
CA ALA A 181 32.30 -10.59 -8.48
C ALA A 181 33.51 -11.51 -8.27
N LYS A 182 34.64 -10.97 -7.80
CA LYS A 182 35.84 -11.76 -7.46
C LYS A 182 35.57 -12.75 -6.33
N GLU A 183 34.83 -12.34 -5.30
CA GLU A 183 34.46 -13.24 -4.19
C GLU A 183 33.60 -14.42 -4.67
N ARG A 184 32.62 -14.19 -5.57
CA ARG A 184 31.82 -15.25 -6.19
C ARG A 184 32.65 -16.21 -7.04
N GLU A 185 33.58 -15.67 -7.83
CA GLU A 185 34.48 -16.48 -8.66
C GLU A 185 35.40 -17.36 -7.79
N THR A 186 35.96 -16.78 -6.73
CA THR A 186 36.79 -17.50 -5.76
C THR A 186 36.02 -18.64 -5.08
N MET A 187 34.76 -18.38 -4.69
CA MET A 187 33.91 -19.37 -4.04
C MET A 187 33.51 -20.50 -4.99
N LYS A 188 33.23 -20.18 -6.26
CA LYS A 188 32.96 -21.16 -7.32
C LYS A 188 34.16 -22.08 -7.58
N SER A 189 35.37 -21.53 -7.61
CA SER A 189 36.60 -22.33 -7.73
C SER A 189 36.83 -23.26 -6.52
N LYS A 190 36.50 -22.81 -5.30
CA LYS A 190 36.59 -23.65 -4.10
C LYS A 190 35.60 -24.82 -4.14
N ILE A 191 34.35 -24.57 -4.54
CA ILE A 191 33.34 -25.62 -4.69
C ILE A 191 33.80 -26.66 -5.73
N ALA A 192 34.28 -26.22 -6.89
CA ALA A 192 34.77 -27.11 -7.93
C ALA A 192 35.99 -27.96 -7.48
N GLN A 193 36.88 -27.38 -6.66
CA GLN A 193 37.99 -28.14 -6.06
C GLN A 193 37.52 -29.20 -5.08
N GLU A 194 36.54 -28.90 -4.23
CA GLU A 194 35.98 -29.84 -3.27
C GLU A 194 35.17 -30.95 -3.94
N GLU A 195 34.42 -30.64 -5.00
CA GLU A 195 33.73 -31.63 -5.84
C GLU A 195 34.73 -32.60 -6.49
N LYS A 196 35.82 -32.08 -7.05
CA LYS A 196 36.88 -32.90 -7.66
C LYS A 196 37.58 -33.78 -6.64
N LYS A 197 37.83 -33.29 -5.42
CA LYS A 197 38.39 -34.12 -4.33
C LYS A 197 37.43 -35.24 -3.93
N LYS A 198 36.13 -34.95 -3.84
CA LYS A 198 35.10 -35.93 -3.49
C LYS A 198 34.99 -37.03 -4.54
N GLU A 199 35.11 -36.69 -5.82
CA GLU A 199 35.10 -37.64 -6.94
C GLU A 199 36.33 -38.57 -6.94
N ILE A 200 37.52 -38.03 -6.62
CA ILE A 200 38.76 -38.82 -6.46
C ILE A 200 38.67 -39.78 -5.27
N LEU A 201 38.11 -39.33 -4.13
CA LEU A 201 37.87 -40.20 -2.97
C LEU A 201 36.92 -41.36 -3.33
N PHE A 202 35.83 -41.06 -4.03
CA PHE A 202 34.88 -42.08 -4.47
C PHE A 202 35.48 -43.11 -5.44
N THR A 203 36.42 -42.71 -6.30
CA THR A 203 37.07 -43.63 -7.25
C THR A 203 38.08 -44.52 -6.56
N ASN A 204 38.88 -43.98 -5.63
CA ASN A 204 39.81 -44.77 -4.82
C ASN A 204 39.09 -45.80 -3.95
N ASP A 205 37.96 -45.43 -3.33
CA ASP A 205 37.18 -46.37 -2.50
C ASP A 205 36.60 -47.54 -3.33
N VAL A 206 36.25 -47.28 -4.60
CA VAL A 206 35.76 -48.32 -5.54
C VAL A 206 36.88 -49.23 -6.02
N GLU A 207 38.10 -48.72 -6.22
CA GLU A 207 39.26 -49.55 -6.59
C GLU A 207 39.71 -50.44 -5.42
N ILE A 208 39.76 -49.92 -4.20
CA ILE A 208 40.07 -50.69 -2.99
C ILE A 208 39.03 -51.81 -2.78
N ALA A 209 37.73 -51.52 -2.97
CA ALA A 209 36.69 -52.53 -2.85
C ALA A 209 36.79 -53.65 -3.92
N LYS A 210 37.31 -53.33 -5.12
CA LYS A 210 37.55 -54.33 -6.17
C LYS A 210 38.76 -55.21 -5.89
N GLU A 211 39.86 -54.64 -5.38
CA GLU A 211 41.05 -55.42 -4.99
C GLU A 211 40.72 -56.40 -3.85
N VAL A 212 39.99 -55.94 -2.82
CA VAL A 212 39.57 -56.80 -1.70
C VAL A 212 38.60 -57.91 -2.15
N SER A 213 37.81 -57.70 -3.20
CA SER A 213 36.91 -58.74 -3.75
C SER A 213 37.62 -59.76 -4.65
N MET A 214 38.85 -59.48 -5.09
CA MET A 214 39.66 -60.40 -5.91
C MET A 214 40.58 -61.30 -5.07
N GLU A 215 40.82 -60.96 -3.80
CA GLU A 215 41.63 -61.75 -2.86
C GLU A 215 40.82 -62.74 -2.00
N LEU A 216 39.50 -62.82 -2.20
CA LEU A 216 38.56 -63.79 -1.60
C LEU A 216 38.14 -64.87 -2.61
#